data_AF-A0A8B9FRE9-F1
#
_entry.id   AF-A0A8B9FRE9-F1
#
_cell.length_a   1.000
_cell.length_b   1.000
_cell.length_c   1.000
_cell.angle_alpha   90.00
_cell.angle_beta   90.00
_cell.angle_gamma   90.00
#
_symmetry.space_group_name_H-M   'P 1'
#
loop_
_entity.id
_entity.type
_entity.pdbx_description
1 polymer ?
#
loop_
_entity_poly.entity_id
_entity_poly.type
_entity_poly.pdbx_seq_one_letter_code
_entity_poly.pdbx_strand_id
1 'polypeptide(L)' 'SSQQTPLVAGGRKAREEVCRKYRSLLQQLTTNSKRHIGVLTVLAKEMKHFSKDIVYLIEAQITQVFICH' A
#
# COMPACT_ATOMS: atom_id res chain seq x y z
N SER A 1 -30.88 19.18 -19.11
CA SER A 1 -29.47 19.38 -19.48
C SER A 1 -28.59 18.43 -18.71
N SER A 2 -27.83 17.64 -19.45
CA SER A 2 -26.90 16.60 -19.01
C SER A 2 -25.64 17.18 -18.33
N GLN A 3 -25.06 16.47 -17.36
CA GLN A 3 -23.70 15.86 -17.40
C GLN A 3 -23.12 15.52 -15.99
N GLN A 4 -22.76 14.23 -15.81
CA GLN A 4 -21.56 13.64 -15.13
C GLN A 4 -20.95 14.32 -13.87
N THR A 5 -20.52 13.69 -12.75
CA THR A 5 -20.16 12.29 -12.36
C THR A 5 -19.82 12.25 -10.85
N PRO A 6 -20.19 11.24 -10.02
CA PRO A 6 -19.67 11.11 -8.64
C PRO A 6 -18.44 10.18 -8.46
N LEU A 7 -17.92 9.51 -9.50
CA LEU A 7 -17.05 8.33 -9.32
C LEU A 7 -15.61 8.59 -8.79
N VAL A 8 -15.11 9.81 -8.77
CA VAL A 8 -13.68 10.08 -8.45
C VAL A 8 -13.36 10.22 -6.96
N ALA A 9 -14.35 10.43 -6.10
CA ALA A 9 -14.13 10.64 -4.66
C ALA A 9 -13.85 9.33 -3.90
N GLY A 10 -14.44 8.21 -4.33
CA GLY A 10 -14.28 6.90 -3.67
C GLY A 10 -12.89 6.28 -3.86
N GLY A 11 -12.30 6.44 -5.06
CA GLY A 11 -11.00 5.86 -5.38
C GLY A 11 -9.82 6.44 -4.58
N ARG A 12 -9.86 7.73 -4.25
CA ARG A 12 -8.81 8.39 -3.44
C ARG A 12 -8.83 7.94 -1.98
N LYS A 13 -10.02 7.82 -1.38
CA LYS A 13 -10.17 7.31 -0.01
C LYS A 13 -9.75 5.85 0.11
N ALA A 14 -10.17 5.01 -0.85
CA ALA A 14 -9.77 3.60 -0.90
C ALA A 14 -8.25 3.43 -1.06
N ARG A 15 -7.62 4.24 -1.93
CA ARG A 15 -6.16 4.26 -2.08
C ARG A 15 -5.45 4.63 -0.78
N GLU A 16 -5.92 5.66 -0.11
CA GLU A 16 -5.31 6.15 1.13
C GLU A 16 -5.43 5.15 2.28
N GLU A 17 -6.60 4.53 2.42
CA GLU A 17 -6.84 3.49 3.43
C GLU A 17 -5.92 2.29 3.22
N VAL A 18 -5.79 1.81 1.98
CA VAL A 18 -4.93 0.65 1.74
C VAL A 18 -3.45 1.02 1.79
N CYS A 19 -3.03 2.19 1.30
CA CYS A 19 -1.66 2.65 1.49
C CYS A 19 -1.31 2.81 2.99
N ARG A 20 -2.27 3.18 3.84
CA ARG A 20 -2.10 3.21 5.29
C ARG A 20 -1.94 1.81 5.87
N LYS A 21 -2.79 0.86 5.46
CA LYS A 21 -2.72 -0.54 5.90
C LYS A 21 -1.41 -1.22 5.47
N TYR A 22 -0.98 -0.98 4.24
CA TYR A 22 0.27 -1.49 3.69
C TYR A 22 1.49 -0.97 4.46
N ARG A 23 1.54 0.35 4.75
CA ARG A 23 2.58 0.95 5.58
C ARG A 23 2.63 0.36 6.99
N SER A 24 1.48 0.21 7.65
CA SER A 24 1.42 -0.35 8.99
C SER A 24 1.95 -1.79 9.04
N LEU A 25 1.65 -2.60 8.02
CA LEU A 25 2.15 -3.97 7.90
C LEU A 25 3.65 -4.02 7.59
N LEU A 26 4.16 -3.10 6.76
CA LEU A 26 5.59 -2.97 6.46
C LEU A 26 6.40 -2.58 7.71
N GLN A 27 5.90 -1.64 8.51
CA GLN A 27 6.53 -1.27 9.78
C GLN A 27 6.53 -2.42 10.81
N GLN A 28 5.53 -3.30 10.76
CA GLN A 28 5.46 -4.51 11.59
C GLN A 28 6.30 -5.67 11.05
N LEU A 29 6.81 -5.58 9.82
CA LEU A 29 7.69 -6.57 9.20
C LEU A 29 9.15 -6.32 9.60
N THR A 30 9.43 -6.28 10.90
CA THR A 30 10.79 -6.11 11.46
C THR A 30 11.59 -7.43 11.46
N THR A 31 10.89 -8.55 11.45
CA THR A 31 11.45 -9.90 11.34
C THR A 31 10.67 -10.68 10.27
N ASN A 32 11.27 -11.74 9.73
CA ASN A 32 10.63 -12.55 8.69
C ASN A 32 9.32 -13.17 9.22
N SER A 33 8.19 -12.60 8.80
CA SER A 33 6.85 -13.08 9.17
C SER A 33 6.09 -13.52 7.93
N LYS A 34 5.94 -14.85 7.78
CA LYS A 34 5.16 -15.47 6.70
C LYS A 34 3.73 -14.92 6.64
N ARG A 35 3.13 -14.61 7.80
CA ARG A 35 1.79 -14.02 7.87
C ARG A 35 1.77 -12.62 7.26
N HIS A 36 2.69 -11.75 7.65
CA HIS A 36 2.75 -10.38 7.14
C HIS A 36 3.07 -10.36 5.64
N ILE A 37 4.02 -11.18 5.18
CA ILE A 37 4.34 -11.32 3.75
C ILE A 37 3.12 -11.81 2.95
N GLY A 38 2.38 -12.78 3.49
CA GLY A 38 1.15 -13.28 2.86
C GLY A 38 0.07 -12.20 2.71
N VAL A 39 -0.17 -11.44 3.78
CA VAL A 39 -1.15 -10.33 3.76
C VAL A 39 -0.71 -9.21 2.81
N LEU A 40 0.57 -8.83 2.81
CA LEU A 40 1.14 -7.84 1.87
C LEU A 40 1.01 -8.31 0.41
N THR A 41 1.15 -9.61 0.16
CA THR A 41 1.00 -10.20 -1.18
C THR A 41 -0.45 -10.18 -1.65
N VAL A 42 -1.41 -10.50 -0.79
CA VAL A 42 -2.84 -10.44 -1.12
C VAL A 42 -3.24 -8.99 -1.41
N LEU A 43 -2.86 -8.04 -0.54
CA LEU A 43 -3.16 -6.63 -0.75
C LEU A 43 -2.56 -6.09 -2.06
N ALA A 44 -1.33 -6.50 -2.42
CA ALA A 44 -0.71 -6.12 -3.69
C ALA A 44 -1.45 -6.68 -4.92
N LYS A 45 -2.00 -7.90 -4.81
CA LYS A 45 -2.81 -8.51 -5.88
C LYS A 45 -4.15 -7.78 -6.07
N GLU A 46 -4.79 -7.39 -4.98
CA GLU A 46 -6.07 -6.66 -5.01
C GLU A 46 -5.90 -5.21 -5.48
N MET A 47 -4.72 -4.62 -5.25
CA MET A 47 -4.40 -3.23 -5.55
C MET A 47 -3.53 -3.02 -6.80
N LYS A 48 -3.67 -3.86 -7.83
CA LYS A 48 -2.87 -3.73 -9.08
C LYS A 48 -2.88 -2.31 -9.67
N HIS A 49 -4.00 -1.60 -9.56
CA HIS A 49 -4.16 -0.22 -10.02
C HIS A 49 -3.26 0.80 -9.30
N PHE A 50 -2.78 0.45 -8.10
CA PHE A 50 -1.88 1.25 -7.25
C PHE A 50 -0.51 0.60 -7.07
N SER A 51 -0.14 -0.32 -7.97
CA SER A 51 1.15 -1.02 -7.97
C SER A 51 2.35 -0.08 -7.81
N LYS A 52 2.34 1.08 -8.46
CA LYS A 52 3.40 2.10 -8.32
C LYS A 52 3.55 2.62 -6.89
N ASP A 53 2.43 2.87 -6.20
CA ASP A 53 2.45 3.33 -4.81
C ASP A 53 2.96 2.23 -3.88
N ILE A 54 2.59 0.98 -4.14
CA ILE A 54 3.03 -0.17 -3.35
C ILE A 54 4.53 -0.38 -3.46
N VAL A 55 5.07 -0.31 -4.69
CA VAL A 55 6.52 -0.40 -4.92
C VAL A 55 7.25 0.71 -4.17
N TYR A 56 6.77 1.96 -4.30
CA TYR A 56 7.34 3.10 -3.57
C TYR A 56 7.33 2.89 -2.05
N LEU A 57 6.26 2.33 -1.47
CA LEU A 57 6.18 2.06 -0.03
C LEU A 57 7.18 0.99 0.43
N ILE A 58 7.39 -0.06 -0.36
CA ILE A 58 8.37 -1.11 -0.06
C ILE A 58 9.79 -0.53 -0.15
N GLU A 59 10.11 0.19 -1.23
CA GLU A 59 11.40 0.83 -1.43
C GLU A 59 11.71 1.86 -0.32
N ALA A 60 10.72 2.66 0.09
CA ALA A 60 10.86 3.59 1.19
C ALA A 60 11.13 2.89 2.53
N GLN A 61 10.44 1.78 2.81
CA GLN A 61 10.67 1.00 4.03
C GLN A 61 12.07 0.38 4.04
N ILE A 62 12.52 -0.17 2.91
CA ILE A 62 13.87 -0.70 2.73
C ILE A 62 14.89 0.41 2.98
N THR A 63 14.75 1.55 2.30
CA THR A 63 15.64 2.71 2.44
C THR A 63 15.73 3.20 3.89
N GLN A 64 14.60 3.27 4.60
CA GLN A 64 14.58 3.63 6.02
C GLN A 64 15.34 2.63 6.89
N VAL A 65 15.15 1.33 6.66
CA VAL A 65 15.87 0.28 7.40
C VAL A 65 17.37 0.34 7.13
N PHE A 66 17.79 0.64 5.90
CA PHE A 66 19.21 0.76 5.52
C PHE A 66 19.88 2.04 6.02
N ILE A 67 19.14 3.14 6.23
CA ILE A 67 19.71 4.42 6.73
C ILE A 67 19.83 4.42 8.26
N CYS A 68 19.02 3.63 8.97
CA CYS A 68 19.04 3.55 10.44
C CYS A 68 20.07 2.56 11.01
N HIS A 69 21.07 2.13 10.22
CA HIS A 69 22.07 1.15 10.60
C HIS A 69 23.49 1.72 10.49
#